data_AF-A0A317CQI0-F1
#
_entry.id   AF-A0A317CQI0-F1
#
_cell.length_a   1.000
_cell.length_b   1.000
_cell.length_c   1.000
_cell.angle_alpha   90.00
_cell.angle_beta   90.00
_cell.angle_gamma   90.00
#
_symmetry.space_group_name_H-M   'P 1'
#
loop_
_entity.id
_entity.type
_entity.pdbx_description
1 polymer ?
#
loop_
_entity_poly.entity_id
_entity_poly.type
_entity_poly.pdbx_seq_one_letter_code
_entity_poly.pdbx_strand_id
1 'polypeptide(L)'
;MLLERNQVIELLRCPKHQTPLTIDGQNLISHTENPALSSKYEFVDHYPIVIDFDKSILNKKDTEGTASVINRPAYEGLSGIIKRVLLPRSKATKDNVELLFSELLKKHAKPRVLMVGGGTPGQSMEPFYEDPRIELVSFDIYASDSVQFVADAHDIPLPDNAFDGVIIQAVLEHVLDPEKVVSEIYRVLKDDGIVYAETPFLQHVHEGAYDFTRYTESGHRFLFKNFELIKSGTTAGAGTQLLWAIEYFSRGIFRSRNIGKIFKLLFFWLQYLDSLIPESYNIDAASGVFFAGRKQSKSISDEAIVSHYGGAQ
;
A
#
# COMPACT_ATOMS: atom_id res chain seq x y z
N MET A 1 -7.00 -10.16 12.38
CA MET A 1 -5.94 -10.19 13.43
C MET A 1 -4.61 -10.52 12.80
N LEU A 2 -3.50 -9.97 13.33
CA LEU A 2 -2.15 -10.34 12.89
C LEU A 2 -1.91 -11.84 13.16
N LEU A 3 -1.32 -12.52 12.19
CA LEU A 3 -0.91 -13.92 12.30
C LEU A 3 0.15 -14.08 13.39
N GLU A 4 0.21 -15.24 14.05
CA GLU A 4 1.21 -15.47 15.09
C GLU A 4 2.62 -15.42 14.51
N ARG A 5 3.55 -14.83 15.26
CA ARG A 5 4.92 -14.57 14.76
C ARG A 5 5.63 -15.84 14.29
N ASN A 6 5.47 -16.96 14.99
CA ASN A 6 6.09 -18.23 14.60
C ASN A 6 5.56 -18.70 13.23
N GLN A 7 4.26 -18.53 12.98
CA GLN A 7 3.65 -18.89 11.69
C GLN A 7 4.15 -17.97 10.57
N VAL A 8 4.39 -16.68 10.86
CA VAL A 8 5.00 -15.77 9.88
C VAL A 8 6.42 -16.19 9.56
N ILE A 9 7.24 -16.55 10.56
CA ILE A 9 8.62 -16.99 10.35
C ILE A 9 8.69 -18.22 9.45
N GLU A 10 7.77 -19.17 9.60
CA GLU A 10 7.67 -20.36 8.72
C GLU A 10 7.33 -20.01 7.26
N LEU A 11 6.65 -18.88 7.03
CA LEU A 11 6.37 -18.36 5.70
C LEU A 11 7.56 -17.62 5.09
N LEU A 12 8.55 -17.19 5.86
CA LEU A 12 9.62 -16.38 5.31
C LEU A 12 10.46 -17.15 4.28
N ARG A 13 10.78 -16.47 3.18
CA ARG A 13 11.62 -16.94 2.08
C ARG A 13 12.80 -16.00 1.89
N CYS A 14 13.91 -16.54 1.43
CA CYS A 14 15.07 -15.75 1.04
C CYS A 14 14.73 -14.89 -0.19
N PRO A 15 14.80 -13.55 -0.15
CA PRO A 15 14.47 -12.70 -1.30
C PRO A 15 15.38 -12.95 -2.51
N LYS A 16 16.58 -13.51 -2.31
CA LYS A 16 17.53 -13.82 -3.39
C LYS A 16 17.17 -15.07 -4.19
N HIS A 17 16.66 -16.10 -3.52
CA HIS A 17 16.54 -17.46 -4.11
C HIS A 17 15.23 -18.18 -3.76
N GLN A 18 14.32 -17.52 -3.03
CA GLN A 18 13.00 -18.03 -2.61
C GLN A 18 13.02 -19.32 -1.78
N THR A 19 14.17 -19.70 -1.21
CA THR A 19 14.27 -20.85 -0.29
C THR A 19 13.74 -20.51 1.11
N PRO A 20 13.15 -21.48 1.85
CA PRO A 20 12.72 -21.28 3.23
C PRO A 20 13.82 -20.74 4.13
N LEU A 21 13.44 -19.83 5.03
CA LEU A 21 14.29 -19.34 6.10
C LEU A 21 13.99 -20.08 7.39
N THR A 22 15.02 -20.42 8.16
CA THR A 22 14.88 -20.97 9.51
C THR A 22 15.67 -20.17 10.52
N ILE A 23 15.23 -20.16 11.77
CA ILE A 23 15.97 -19.54 12.87
C ILE A 23 17.22 -20.37 13.17
N ASP A 24 18.39 -19.72 13.17
CA ASP A 24 19.64 -20.24 13.69
C ASP A 24 20.30 -19.18 14.61
N GLY A 25 20.26 -19.45 15.93
CA GLY A 25 20.66 -18.51 16.96
C GLY A 25 19.84 -17.22 16.92
N GLN A 26 20.50 -16.10 16.62
CA GLN A 26 19.90 -14.76 16.51
C GLN A 26 19.63 -14.33 15.06
N ASN A 27 19.59 -15.27 14.12
CA ASN A 27 19.50 -14.96 12.69
C ASN A 27 18.51 -15.89 11.99
N LEU A 28 18.06 -15.45 10.81
CA LEU A 28 17.42 -16.31 9.83
C LEU A 28 18.45 -16.72 8.78
N ILE A 29 18.47 -18.00 8.44
CA ILE A 29 19.39 -18.55 7.43
C ILE A 29 18.59 -19.25 6.33
N SER A 30 18.99 -19.01 5.09
CA SER A 30 18.45 -19.72 3.93
C SER A 30 19.20 -21.02 3.68
N HIS A 31 18.49 -22.14 3.62
CA HIS A 31 19.09 -23.42 3.26
C HIS A 31 19.10 -23.58 1.74
N THR A 32 20.30 -23.68 1.17
CA THR A 32 20.51 -23.98 -0.25
C THR A 32 21.42 -25.21 -0.35
N GLU A 33 21.38 -25.93 -1.48
CA GLU A 33 22.21 -27.13 -1.69
C GLU A 33 23.73 -26.81 -1.64
N ASN A 34 24.10 -25.55 -1.90
CA ASN A 34 25.46 -25.06 -1.76
C ASN A 34 25.56 -24.07 -0.58
N PRO A 35 26.16 -24.45 0.57
CA PRO A 35 26.28 -23.59 1.73
C PRO A 35 26.92 -22.21 1.47
N ALA A 36 27.75 -22.08 0.43
CA ALA A 36 28.34 -20.80 0.02
C ALA A 36 27.32 -19.79 -0.52
N LEU A 37 26.12 -20.24 -0.90
CA LEU A 37 25.01 -19.42 -1.37
C LEU A 37 23.96 -19.14 -0.26
N SER A 38 24.19 -19.65 0.95
CA SER A 38 23.32 -19.36 2.10
C SER A 38 23.36 -17.85 2.42
N SER A 39 22.17 -17.28 2.55
CA SER A 39 21.97 -15.89 2.94
C SER A 39 21.56 -15.85 4.41
N LYS A 40 22.08 -14.85 5.10
CA LYS A 40 21.86 -14.61 6.53
C LYS A 40 21.14 -13.28 6.71
N TYR A 41 20.08 -13.30 7.50
CA TYR A 41 19.25 -12.15 7.82
C TYR A 41 19.19 -11.98 9.33
N GLU A 42 19.25 -10.73 9.77
CA GLU A 42 19.36 -10.38 11.18
C GLU A 42 17.98 -10.04 11.76
N PHE A 43 17.89 -10.06 13.08
CA PHE A 43 16.78 -9.44 13.80
C PHE A 43 17.24 -8.09 14.33
N VAL A 44 16.43 -7.06 14.14
CA VAL A 44 16.58 -5.77 14.84
C VAL A 44 15.43 -5.68 15.84
N ASP A 45 15.78 -5.57 17.12
CA ASP A 45 14.90 -5.84 18.26
C ASP A 45 14.27 -7.24 18.14
N HIS A 46 13.01 -7.31 17.68
CA HIS A 46 12.27 -8.54 17.43
C HIS A 46 11.75 -8.66 16.00
N TYR A 47 12.09 -7.73 15.11
CA TYR A 47 11.66 -7.78 13.73
C TYR A 47 12.70 -8.49 12.86
N PRO A 48 12.33 -9.54 12.11
CA PRO A 48 13.19 -10.07 11.05
C PRO A 48 13.43 -9.00 9.98
N ILE A 49 14.68 -8.75 9.61
CA ILE A 49 15.06 -7.84 8.52
C ILE A 49 15.42 -8.67 7.30
N VAL A 50 14.46 -8.85 6.38
CA VAL A 50 14.56 -9.77 5.24
C VAL A 50 14.60 -8.98 3.94
N ILE A 51 15.70 -8.25 3.73
CA ILE A 51 15.93 -7.38 2.57
C ILE A 51 17.16 -7.86 1.78
N ASP A 52 17.05 -7.91 0.46
CA ASP A 52 18.21 -7.97 -0.43
C ASP A 52 18.77 -6.55 -0.66
N PHE A 53 19.69 -6.13 0.21
CA PHE A 53 20.29 -4.78 0.15
C PHE A 53 21.09 -4.52 -1.13
N ASP A 54 21.45 -5.55 -1.90
CA ASP A 54 22.16 -5.37 -3.18
C ASP A 54 21.22 -4.84 -4.28
N LYS A 55 19.90 -5.00 -4.10
CA LYS A 55 18.85 -4.60 -5.05
C LYS A 55 17.86 -3.57 -4.49
N SER A 56 17.93 -3.29 -3.19
CA SER A 56 17.09 -2.30 -2.53
C SER A 56 17.70 -0.91 -2.60
N ILE A 57 16.86 0.12 -2.56
CA ILE A 57 17.30 1.50 -2.31
C ILE A 57 17.70 1.73 -0.86
N LEU A 58 17.31 0.82 0.04
CA LEU A 58 17.62 0.85 1.45
C LEU A 58 19.03 0.35 1.68
N ASN A 59 19.69 0.90 2.69
CA ASN A 59 20.94 0.41 3.22
C ASN A 59 20.72 -0.20 4.60
N LYS A 60 21.67 -1.02 5.06
CA LYS A 60 21.60 -1.62 6.42
C LYS A 60 21.37 -0.57 7.51
N LYS A 61 22.02 0.59 7.41
CA LYS A 61 21.85 1.72 8.34
C LYS A 61 20.43 2.25 8.43
N ASP A 62 19.65 2.15 7.34
CA ASP A 62 18.26 2.60 7.31
C ASP A 62 17.35 1.67 8.13
N THR A 63 17.85 0.46 8.46
CA THR A 63 17.15 -0.55 9.28
C THR A 63 17.72 -0.71 10.70
N GLU A 64 18.81 -0.01 11.04
CA GLU A 64 19.47 -0.07 12.36
C GLU A 64 18.66 0.64 13.47
N GLY A 65 17.60 1.36 13.11
CA GLY A 65 16.60 1.91 14.04
C GLY A 65 15.20 1.43 13.67
N THR A 66 14.41 1.00 14.65
CA THR A 66 13.03 0.53 14.44
C THR A 66 12.03 1.64 14.09
N ALA A 67 12.45 2.91 14.06
CA ALA A 67 11.60 4.03 13.70
C ALA A 67 11.68 4.37 12.21
N SER A 68 10.54 4.73 11.61
CA SER A 68 10.50 5.27 10.25
C SER A 68 11.54 6.38 10.06
N VAL A 69 12.27 6.35 8.94
CA VAL A 69 13.18 7.42 8.51
C VAL A 69 12.43 8.76 8.42
N ILE A 70 11.10 8.71 8.22
CA ILE A 70 10.20 9.86 8.25
C ILE A 70 9.54 9.94 9.62
N ASN A 71 9.90 10.98 10.38
CA ASN A 71 9.30 11.26 11.67
C ASN A 71 7.82 11.65 11.49
N ARG A 72 6.90 10.71 11.78
CA ARG A 72 5.44 10.93 11.73
C ARG A 72 4.97 11.31 13.14
N PRO A 73 4.66 12.58 13.43
CA PRO A 73 4.21 12.97 14.76
C PRO A 73 2.91 12.26 15.15
N ALA A 74 2.93 11.60 16.31
CA ALA A 74 1.74 11.11 16.99
C ALA A 74 0.96 12.32 17.53
N TYR A 75 -0.29 12.47 17.10
CA TYR A 75 -1.14 13.60 17.46
C TYR A 75 -2.33 13.12 18.30
N GLU A 76 -2.28 13.37 19.62
CA GLU A 76 -3.39 13.13 20.55
C GLU A 76 -4.17 14.44 20.85
N GLY A 77 -5.44 14.31 21.22
CA GLY A 77 -6.29 15.43 21.68
C GLY A 77 -6.94 16.29 20.57
N LEU A 78 -7.09 17.60 20.83
CA LEU A 78 -7.75 18.57 19.92
C LEU A 78 -7.17 18.58 18.49
N SER A 79 -5.87 18.28 18.37
CA SER A 79 -5.15 18.15 17.10
C SER A 79 -5.67 16.99 16.23
N GLY A 80 -6.11 15.90 16.86
CA GLY A 80 -6.74 14.75 16.19
C GLY A 80 -8.17 15.05 15.69
N ILE A 81 -8.91 15.91 16.39
CA ILE A 81 -10.24 16.38 15.96
C ILE A 81 -10.10 17.28 14.72
N ILE A 82 -9.16 18.24 14.76
CA ILE A 82 -8.85 19.12 13.61
C ILE A 82 -8.37 18.29 12.40
N LYS A 83 -7.54 17.27 12.60
CA LYS A 83 -7.13 16.33 11.54
C LYS A 83 -8.33 15.61 10.92
N ARG A 84 -9.28 15.12 11.73
CA ARG A 84 -10.47 14.39 11.26
C ARG A 84 -11.43 15.25 10.43
N VAL A 85 -11.45 16.57 10.68
CA VAL A 85 -12.22 17.55 9.89
C VAL A 85 -11.45 17.97 8.61
N LEU A 86 -10.12 18.10 8.68
CA LEU A 86 -9.25 18.50 7.58
C LEU A 86 -8.86 17.37 6.61
N LEU A 87 -9.02 16.12 7.04
CA LEU A 87 -8.75 14.90 6.29
C LEU A 87 -9.91 13.92 6.57
N PRO A 88 -11.10 14.14 5.96
CA PRO A 88 -12.16 13.16 6.06
C PRO A 88 -11.66 11.83 5.53
N ARG A 89 -12.02 10.75 6.22
CA ARG A 89 -11.83 9.41 5.67
C ARG A 89 -12.56 9.35 4.33
N SER A 90 -11.88 8.89 3.28
CA SER A 90 -12.53 8.70 2.00
C SER A 90 -13.68 7.69 2.16
N LYS A 91 -14.91 8.14 1.90
CA LYS A 91 -16.07 7.26 1.85
C LYS A 91 -15.84 6.16 0.81
N ALA A 92 -15.25 6.51 -0.34
CA ALA A 92 -14.92 5.55 -1.38
C ALA A 92 -13.95 4.46 -0.88
N THR A 93 -12.87 4.83 -0.18
CA THR A 93 -11.95 3.86 0.45
C THR A 93 -12.68 2.93 1.41
N LYS A 94 -13.57 3.47 2.26
CA LYS A 94 -14.36 2.65 3.19
C LYS A 94 -15.23 1.65 2.44
N ASP A 95 -16.01 2.11 1.47
CA ASP A 95 -16.93 1.27 0.69
C ASP A 95 -16.16 0.19 -0.10
N ASN A 96 -14.96 0.52 -0.61
CA ASN A 96 -14.09 -0.42 -1.32
C ASN A 96 -13.48 -1.47 -0.38
N VAL A 97 -13.03 -1.07 0.81
CA VAL A 97 -12.52 -2.01 1.83
C VAL A 97 -13.63 -2.97 2.27
N GLU A 98 -14.84 -2.47 2.51
CA GLU A 98 -16.00 -3.31 2.84
C GLU A 98 -16.32 -4.31 1.73
N LEU A 99 -16.28 -3.87 0.46
CA LEU A 99 -16.45 -4.76 -0.70
C LEU A 99 -15.43 -5.90 -0.67
N LEU A 100 -14.14 -5.59 -0.56
CA LEU A 100 -13.07 -6.59 -0.56
C LEU A 100 -13.16 -7.56 0.61
N PHE A 101 -13.41 -7.02 1.80
CA PHE A 101 -13.59 -7.81 3.00
C PHE A 101 -14.75 -8.81 2.82
N SER A 102 -15.86 -8.36 2.22
CA SER A 102 -16.99 -9.23 1.90
C SER A 102 -16.63 -10.29 0.84
N GLU A 103 -15.89 -9.93 -0.20
CA GLU A 103 -15.48 -10.86 -1.26
C GLU A 103 -14.56 -11.97 -0.74
N LEU A 104 -13.63 -11.64 0.16
CA LEU A 104 -12.74 -12.61 0.81
C LEU A 104 -13.53 -13.60 1.67
N LEU A 105 -14.43 -13.09 2.52
CA LEU A 105 -15.19 -13.94 3.45
C LEU A 105 -16.30 -14.75 2.79
N LYS A 106 -16.78 -14.36 1.60
CA LYS A 106 -17.69 -15.20 0.80
C LYS A 106 -17.02 -16.49 0.33
N LYS A 107 -15.73 -16.42 -0.03
CA LYS A 107 -14.98 -17.54 -0.61
C LYS A 107 -14.24 -18.36 0.43
N HIS A 108 -13.77 -17.73 1.50
CA HIS A 108 -12.89 -18.37 2.48
C HIS A 108 -13.41 -18.15 3.90
N ALA A 109 -13.50 -19.22 4.68
CA ALA A 109 -13.89 -19.12 6.09
C ALA A 109 -12.83 -18.38 6.93
N LYS A 110 -11.56 -18.49 6.52
CA LYS A 110 -10.41 -17.87 7.19
C LYS A 110 -9.37 -17.40 6.17
N PRO A 111 -9.64 -16.33 5.40
CA PRO A 111 -8.73 -15.87 4.35
C PRO A 111 -7.41 -15.36 4.93
N ARG A 112 -6.31 -15.67 4.25
CA ARG A 112 -5.00 -15.10 4.52
C ARG A 112 -4.77 -13.87 3.65
N VAL A 113 -4.53 -12.74 4.29
CA VAL A 113 -4.38 -11.44 3.63
C VAL A 113 -2.99 -10.89 3.89
N LEU A 114 -2.35 -10.36 2.86
CA LEU A 114 -1.07 -9.66 2.95
C LEU A 114 -1.29 -8.15 2.90
N MET A 115 -0.75 -7.43 3.88
CA MET A 115 -0.65 -5.97 3.88
C MET A 115 0.78 -5.58 3.49
N VAL A 116 0.92 -4.89 2.36
CA VAL A 116 2.17 -4.30 1.89
C VAL A 116 2.18 -2.82 2.29
N GLY A 117 3.21 -2.38 3.02
CA GLY A 117 3.27 -1.00 3.55
C GLY A 117 2.48 -0.83 4.85
N GLY A 118 2.51 -1.84 5.73
CA GLY A 118 1.74 -1.87 6.98
C GLY A 118 2.32 -1.03 8.12
N GLY A 119 3.31 -0.18 7.88
CA GLY A 119 4.02 0.62 8.88
C GLY A 119 3.16 1.69 9.54
N THR A 120 1.99 1.99 8.99
CA THR A 120 0.92 2.72 9.66
C THR A 120 -0.39 2.15 9.15
N PRO A 121 -1.36 1.81 10.02
CA PRO A 121 -2.65 1.31 9.56
C PRO A 121 -3.28 2.23 8.54
N GLY A 122 -3.60 1.67 7.38
CA GLY A 122 -4.24 2.37 6.28
C GLY A 122 -5.63 2.91 6.63
N GLN A 123 -6.16 3.79 5.79
CA GLN A 123 -7.51 4.32 5.98
C GLN A 123 -8.55 3.20 5.84
N SER A 124 -9.45 3.10 6.81
CA SER A 124 -10.56 2.14 6.84
C SER A 124 -10.13 0.67 6.90
N MET A 125 -8.87 0.37 7.25
CA MET A 125 -8.33 -1.00 7.29
C MET A 125 -8.61 -1.75 8.60
N GLU A 126 -9.27 -1.12 9.57
CA GLU A 126 -9.58 -1.71 10.89
C GLU A 126 -10.18 -3.14 10.80
N PRO A 127 -11.12 -3.45 9.88
CA PRO A 127 -11.69 -4.79 9.77
C PRO A 127 -10.67 -5.92 9.59
N PHE A 128 -9.56 -5.68 8.86
CA PHE A 128 -8.52 -6.70 8.64
C PHE A 128 -7.67 -6.96 9.89
N TYR A 129 -7.44 -5.93 10.70
CA TYR A 129 -6.70 -6.05 11.94
C TYR A 129 -7.56 -6.67 13.06
N GLU A 130 -8.86 -6.35 13.12
CA GLU A 130 -9.71 -6.69 14.26
C GLU A 130 -10.49 -8.01 14.08
N ASP A 131 -10.88 -8.37 12.84
CA ASP A 131 -11.71 -9.56 12.66
C ASP A 131 -10.89 -10.85 12.84
N PRO A 132 -11.34 -11.79 13.70
CA PRO A 132 -10.61 -13.02 13.99
C PRO A 132 -10.62 -14.04 12.86
N ARG A 133 -11.47 -13.85 11.84
CA ARG A 133 -11.50 -14.70 10.64
C ARG A 133 -10.38 -14.34 9.66
N ILE A 134 -9.77 -13.16 9.77
CA ILE A 134 -8.67 -12.75 8.90
C ILE A 134 -7.33 -13.19 9.49
N GLU A 135 -6.57 -13.96 8.72
CA GLU A 135 -5.14 -14.21 8.96
C GLU A 135 -4.32 -13.12 8.27
N LEU A 136 -4.01 -12.05 8.99
CA LEU A 136 -3.28 -10.91 8.42
C LEU A 136 -1.77 -11.11 8.56
N VAL A 137 -1.05 -11.02 7.44
CA VAL A 137 0.41 -10.87 7.41
C VAL A 137 0.73 -9.45 6.95
N SER A 138 1.63 -8.75 7.63
CA SER A 138 1.90 -7.34 7.38
C SER A 138 3.40 -7.04 7.42
N PHE A 139 3.89 -6.31 6.43
CA PHE A 139 5.28 -5.85 6.38
C PHE A 139 5.41 -4.44 5.83
N ASP A 140 6.57 -3.83 6.11
CA ASP A 140 6.97 -2.51 5.62
C ASP A 140 8.52 -2.47 5.53
N ILE A 141 9.08 -1.36 5.05
CA ILE A 141 10.52 -1.10 5.03
C ILE A 141 11.06 -0.62 6.39
N TYR A 142 10.17 -0.37 7.36
CA TYR A 142 10.52 -0.06 8.76
C TYR A 142 9.58 -0.77 9.74
N ALA A 143 10.00 -0.87 11.00
CA ALA A 143 9.23 -1.57 12.04
C ALA A 143 8.10 -0.70 12.64
N SER A 144 7.01 -1.36 13.03
CA SER A 144 5.91 -0.75 13.80
C SER A 144 5.07 -1.85 14.44
N ASP A 145 4.17 -1.49 15.36
CA ASP A 145 3.27 -2.45 16.03
C ASP A 145 2.35 -3.21 15.07
N SER A 146 2.13 -2.69 13.86
CA SER A 146 1.32 -3.32 12.81
C SER A 146 2.13 -4.10 11.77
N VAL A 147 3.45 -4.21 11.94
CA VAL A 147 4.38 -4.93 11.05
C VAL A 147 4.86 -6.21 11.73
N GLN A 148 5.15 -7.27 10.98
CA GLN A 148 5.66 -8.54 11.52
C GLN A 148 7.08 -8.88 11.05
N PHE A 149 7.53 -8.27 9.95
CA PHE A 149 8.90 -8.32 9.44
C PHE A 149 9.16 -7.10 8.55
N VAL A 150 10.44 -6.77 8.39
CA VAL A 150 10.88 -5.66 7.53
C VAL A 150 11.38 -6.22 6.21
N ALA A 151 10.85 -5.72 5.09
CA ALA A 151 11.18 -6.20 3.76
C ALA A 151 10.96 -5.13 2.68
N ASP A 152 11.62 -5.31 1.54
CA ASP A 152 11.41 -4.52 0.33
C ASP A 152 10.34 -5.20 -0.55
N ALA A 153 9.31 -4.46 -0.95
CA ALA A 153 8.21 -4.98 -1.76
C ALA A 153 8.63 -5.38 -3.18
N HIS A 154 9.81 -4.96 -3.65
CA HIS A 154 10.38 -5.42 -4.92
C HIS A 154 10.78 -6.90 -4.89
N ASP A 155 11.05 -7.48 -3.72
CA ASP A 155 11.42 -8.88 -3.55
C ASP A 155 10.72 -9.42 -2.28
N ILE A 156 9.41 -9.66 -2.37
CA ILE A 156 8.58 -10.05 -1.23
C ILE A 156 9.06 -11.41 -0.68
N PRO A 157 9.50 -11.50 0.58
CA PRO A 157 10.11 -12.71 1.13
C PRO A 157 9.06 -13.72 1.62
N LEU A 158 8.07 -14.02 0.77
CA LEU A 158 6.95 -14.90 1.05
C LEU A 158 6.73 -15.87 -0.11
N PRO A 159 6.18 -17.08 0.13
CA PRO A 159 5.98 -18.08 -0.90
C PRO A 159 4.94 -17.66 -1.94
N ASP A 160 5.10 -18.22 -3.13
CA ASP A 160 4.12 -18.18 -4.20
C ASP A 160 2.77 -18.75 -3.73
N ASN A 161 1.67 -18.25 -4.30
CA ASN A 161 0.33 -18.82 -4.14
C ASN A 161 -0.07 -19.07 -2.67
N ALA A 162 0.22 -18.14 -1.77
CA ALA A 162 0.03 -18.30 -0.34
C ALA A 162 -1.09 -17.42 0.23
N PHE A 163 -1.51 -16.38 -0.49
CA PHE A 163 -2.46 -15.38 -0.01
C PHE A 163 -3.77 -15.38 -0.80
N ASP A 164 -4.89 -15.26 -0.09
CA ASP A 164 -6.22 -15.10 -0.67
C ASP A 164 -6.48 -13.63 -1.06
N GLY A 165 -5.80 -12.68 -0.39
CA GLY A 165 -5.89 -11.26 -0.68
C GLY A 165 -4.58 -10.51 -0.44
N VAL A 166 -4.36 -9.43 -1.20
CA VAL A 166 -3.25 -8.48 -1.00
C VAL A 166 -3.82 -7.06 -0.96
N ILE A 167 -3.34 -6.26 0.00
CA ILE A 167 -3.68 -4.84 0.14
C ILE A 167 -2.38 -4.03 0.06
N ILE A 168 -2.37 -3.01 -0.80
CA ILE A 168 -1.24 -2.09 -1.00
C ILE A 168 -1.75 -0.65 -1.14
N GLN A 169 -1.88 0.05 -0.02
CA GLN A 169 -2.47 1.40 0.01
C GLN A 169 -1.37 2.46 0.17
N ALA A 170 -1.25 3.37 -0.80
CA ALA A 170 -0.29 4.48 -0.79
C ALA A 170 1.17 4.01 -0.63
N VAL A 171 1.59 3.07 -1.50
CA VAL A 171 2.94 2.48 -1.51
C VAL A 171 3.56 2.51 -2.90
N LEU A 172 2.79 2.25 -3.96
CA LEU A 172 3.33 2.11 -5.32
C LEU A 172 3.92 3.42 -5.87
N GLU A 173 3.52 4.56 -5.33
CA GLU A 173 4.14 5.87 -5.60
C GLU A 173 5.54 6.01 -4.98
N HIS A 174 5.84 5.22 -3.95
CA HIS A 174 7.06 5.26 -3.14
C HIS A 174 8.08 4.18 -3.51
N VAL A 175 7.85 3.44 -4.59
CA VAL A 175 8.78 2.41 -5.12
C VAL A 175 9.34 2.83 -6.49
N LEU A 176 10.57 2.41 -6.78
CA LEU A 176 11.24 2.74 -8.05
C LEU A 176 10.75 1.88 -9.22
N ASP A 177 10.38 0.62 -8.96
CA ASP A 177 9.89 -0.32 -9.97
C ASP A 177 8.52 -0.90 -9.54
N PRO A 178 7.44 -0.13 -9.72
CA PRO A 178 6.09 -0.54 -9.35
C PRO A 178 5.58 -1.75 -10.15
N GLU A 179 6.08 -1.96 -11.38
CA GLU A 179 5.75 -3.16 -12.17
C GLU A 179 6.29 -4.42 -11.50
N LYS A 180 7.54 -4.39 -11.02
CA LYS A 180 8.12 -5.50 -10.25
C LYS A 180 7.33 -5.77 -8.97
N VAL A 181 6.94 -4.73 -8.23
CA VAL A 181 6.10 -4.90 -7.02
C VAL A 181 4.76 -5.55 -7.36
N VAL A 182 4.07 -5.11 -8.41
CA VAL A 182 2.80 -5.74 -8.84
C VAL A 182 3.00 -7.17 -9.34
N SER A 183 4.16 -7.50 -9.93
CA SER A 183 4.52 -8.88 -10.28
C SER A 183 4.70 -9.77 -9.04
N GLU A 184 5.31 -9.26 -7.96
CA GLU A 184 5.44 -9.98 -6.69
C GLU A 184 4.07 -10.18 -6.02
N ILE A 185 3.19 -9.16 -6.09
CA ILE A 185 1.79 -9.29 -5.63
C ILE A 185 1.08 -10.42 -6.38
N TYR A 186 1.23 -10.46 -7.71
CA TYR A 186 0.68 -11.54 -8.53
C TYR A 186 1.25 -12.91 -8.13
N ARG A 187 2.56 -13.00 -7.84
CA ARG A 187 3.24 -14.24 -7.43
C ARG A 187 2.71 -14.78 -6.11
N VAL A 188 2.60 -13.94 -5.09
CA VAL A 188 2.22 -14.37 -3.73
C VAL A 188 0.72 -14.68 -3.60
N LEU A 189 -0.12 -14.09 -4.46
CA LEU A 189 -1.55 -14.40 -4.52
C LEU A 189 -1.78 -15.83 -5.03
N LYS A 190 -2.69 -16.56 -4.39
CA LYS A 190 -3.28 -17.80 -4.91
C LYS A 190 -4.04 -17.53 -6.20
N ASP A 191 -4.34 -18.58 -6.95
CA ASP A 191 -5.34 -18.53 -8.01
C ASP A 191 -6.66 -17.99 -7.44
N ASP A 192 -7.36 -17.16 -8.21
CA ASP A 192 -8.54 -16.39 -7.80
C ASP A 192 -8.33 -15.40 -6.64
N GLY A 193 -7.11 -15.23 -6.13
CA GLY A 193 -6.78 -14.24 -5.10
C GLY A 193 -7.06 -12.81 -5.58
N ILE A 194 -7.38 -11.91 -4.66
CA ILE A 194 -7.74 -10.52 -4.99
C ILE A 194 -6.69 -9.53 -4.52
N VAL A 195 -6.52 -8.43 -5.24
CA VAL A 195 -5.68 -7.30 -4.86
C VAL A 195 -6.52 -6.04 -4.70
N TYR A 196 -6.15 -5.22 -3.72
CA TYR A 196 -6.58 -3.84 -3.60
C TYR A 196 -5.39 -2.89 -3.54
N ALA A 197 -5.41 -1.89 -4.40
CA ALA A 197 -4.39 -0.87 -4.47
C ALA A 197 -5.01 0.53 -4.47
N GLU A 198 -4.34 1.49 -3.82
CA GLU A 198 -4.64 2.91 -3.95
C GLU A 198 -3.34 3.68 -4.23
N THR A 199 -3.40 4.64 -5.14
CA THR A 199 -2.26 5.50 -5.50
C THR A 199 -2.69 6.96 -5.74
N PRO A 200 -1.78 7.93 -5.55
CA PRO A 200 -2.00 9.33 -5.89
C PRO A 200 -2.09 9.52 -7.40
N PHE A 201 -3.02 10.38 -7.83
CA PHE A 201 -3.08 10.89 -9.20
C PHE A 201 -2.59 12.33 -9.28
N LEU A 202 -3.40 13.30 -8.89
CA LEU A 202 -3.02 14.73 -8.90
C LEU A 202 -2.60 15.25 -7.52
N GLN A 203 -2.37 14.36 -6.55
CA GLN A 203 -1.76 14.73 -5.29
C GLN A 203 -0.33 15.25 -5.49
N HIS A 204 -0.02 16.32 -4.75
CA HIS A 204 1.31 16.93 -4.76
C HIS A 204 2.33 16.00 -4.11
N VAL A 205 3.62 16.27 -4.33
CA VAL A 205 4.71 15.52 -3.71
C VAL A 205 4.54 15.49 -2.19
N HIS A 206 4.50 14.29 -1.64
CA HIS A 206 4.51 13.97 -0.22
C HIS A 206 5.67 13.01 0.07
N GLU A 207 6.08 12.88 1.33
CA GLU A 207 7.26 12.07 1.72
C GLU A 207 8.61 12.46 1.06
N GLY A 208 8.66 13.55 0.31
CA GLY A 208 9.89 14.18 -0.14
C GLY A 208 10.53 13.46 -1.31
N ALA A 209 11.77 13.00 -1.14
CA ALA A 209 12.55 12.39 -2.21
C ALA A 209 12.10 10.95 -2.57
N TYR A 210 11.25 10.35 -1.73
CA TYR A 210 10.78 8.97 -1.88
C TYR A 210 9.42 8.90 -2.55
N ASP A 211 9.09 9.84 -3.43
CA ASP A 211 7.79 9.94 -4.07
C ASP A 211 7.99 10.10 -5.58
N PHE A 212 7.85 8.98 -6.28
CA PHE A 212 8.44 8.76 -7.60
C PHE A 212 7.42 8.77 -8.74
N THR A 213 6.21 8.25 -8.51
CA THR A 213 5.26 8.01 -9.60
C THR A 213 3.84 8.48 -9.30
N ARG A 214 3.09 8.81 -10.36
CA ARG A 214 1.66 9.18 -10.31
C ARG A 214 0.91 8.37 -11.35
N TYR A 215 -0.28 7.90 -10.99
CA TYR A 215 -1.12 7.13 -11.89
C TYR A 215 -2.43 7.84 -12.17
N THR A 216 -2.75 8.03 -13.45
CA THR A 216 -4.15 8.19 -13.87
C THR A 216 -4.90 6.90 -13.54
N GLU A 217 -6.24 6.94 -13.52
CA GLU A 217 -7.01 5.73 -13.29
C GLU A 217 -6.72 4.65 -14.35
N SER A 218 -6.62 5.02 -15.63
CA SER A 218 -6.32 4.06 -16.70
C SER A 218 -4.87 3.56 -16.66
N GLY A 219 -3.91 4.40 -16.23
CA GLY A 219 -2.54 3.98 -15.98
C GLY A 219 -2.44 2.99 -14.82
N HIS A 220 -3.22 3.22 -13.76
CA HIS A 220 -3.35 2.30 -12.64
C HIS A 220 -3.99 0.98 -13.09
N ARG A 221 -5.04 1.02 -13.92
CA ARG A 221 -5.63 -0.17 -14.53
C ARG A 221 -4.62 -0.97 -15.35
N PHE A 222 -3.76 -0.29 -16.13
CA PHE A 222 -2.71 -0.91 -16.94
C PHE A 222 -1.62 -1.58 -16.11
N LEU A 223 -1.21 -0.95 -15.00
CA LEU A 223 -0.26 -1.54 -14.06
C LEU A 223 -0.74 -2.90 -13.57
N PHE A 224 -2.06 -3.05 -13.37
CA PHE A 224 -2.72 -4.30 -12.99
C PHE A 224 -3.31 -5.09 -14.18
N LYS A 225 -2.71 -5.03 -15.37
CA LYS A 225 -3.20 -5.72 -16.59
C LYS A 225 -3.39 -7.24 -16.46
N ASN A 226 -2.67 -7.89 -15.54
CA ASN A 226 -2.78 -9.33 -15.24
C ASN A 226 -3.89 -9.65 -14.22
N PHE A 227 -4.77 -8.71 -13.94
CA PHE A 227 -5.89 -8.88 -13.03
C PHE A 227 -7.21 -8.59 -13.75
N GLU A 228 -8.23 -9.42 -13.52
CA GLU A 228 -9.61 -9.13 -13.87
C GLU A 228 -10.10 -7.95 -13.02
N LEU A 229 -10.80 -7.00 -13.62
CA LEU A 229 -11.31 -5.84 -12.88
C LEU A 229 -12.52 -6.23 -12.03
N ILE A 230 -12.43 -6.00 -10.71
CA ILE A 230 -13.60 -6.05 -9.82
C ILE A 230 -14.22 -4.65 -9.73
N LYS A 231 -13.39 -3.63 -9.45
CA LYS A 231 -13.80 -2.23 -9.36
C LYS A 231 -12.57 -1.33 -9.45
N SER A 232 -12.70 -0.15 -10.05
CA SER A 232 -11.69 0.91 -10.01
C SER A 232 -12.39 2.27 -10.05
N GLY A 233 -11.66 3.34 -9.79
CA GLY A 233 -12.21 4.69 -9.75
C GLY A 233 -11.43 5.61 -8.83
N THR A 234 -12.09 6.66 -8.33
CA THR A 234 -11.45 7.68 -7.49
C THR A 234 -11.55 7.36 -6.00
N THR A 235 -10.46 7.59 -5.26
CA THR A 235 -10.52 7.64 -3.78
C THR A 235 -10.91 9.03 -3.30
N ALA A 236 -10.58 10.08 -4.06
CA ALA A 236 -10.98 11.46 -3.79
C ALA A 236 -11.01 12.26 -5.09
N GLY A 237 -12.01 13.13 -5.24
CA GLY A 237 -12.35 13.82 -6.48
C GLY A 237 -11.70 15.19 -6.65
N ALA A 238 -12.28 15.98 -7.56
CA ALA A 238 -11.74 17.26 -8.01
C ALA A 238 -11.72 18.34 -6.91
N GLY A 239 -12.72 18.38 -6.03
CA GLY A 239 -12.78 19.29 -4.90
C GLY A 239 -11.69 19.00 -3.87
N THR A 240 -11.42 17.73 -3.60
CA THR A 240 -10.27 17.33 -2.77
C THR A 240 -8.95 17.69 -3.44
N GLN A 241 -8.80 17.46 -4.74
CA GLN A 241 -7.59 17.86 -5.48
C GLN A 241 -7.36 19.37 -5.40
N LEU A 242 -8.40 20.18 -5.60
CA LEU A 242 -8.32 21.63 -5.51
C LEU A 242 -7.90 22.10 -4.12
N LEU A 243 -8.42 21.47 -3.06
CA LEU A 243 -8.01 21.74 -1.68
C LEU A 243 -6.50 21.55 -1.47
N TRP A 244 -5.94 20.48 -2.03
CA TRP A 244 -4.49 20.23 -1.99
C TRP A 244 -3.71 21.30 -2.78
N ALA A 245 -4.21 21.70 -3.96
CA ALA A 245 -3.60 22.75 -4.75
C ALA A 245 -3.56 24.09 -3.99
N ILE A 246 -4.65 24.47 -3.32
CA ILE A 246 -4.72 25.68 -2.49
C ILE A 246 -3.72 25.63 -1.33
N GLU A 247 -3.62 24.50 -0.62
CA GLU A 247 -2.67 24.31 0.47
C GLU A 247 -1.21 24.48 -0.01
N TYR A 248 -0.84 23.82 -1.11
CA TYR A 248 0.54 23.85 -1.61
C TYR A 248 0.89 25.17 -2.28
N PHE A 249 -0.05 25.78 -3.02
CA PHE A 249 0.13 27.10 -3.61
C PHE A 249 0.39 28.16 -2.53
N SER A 250 -0.47 28.22 -1.50
CA SER A 250 -0.31 29.16 -0.40
C SER A 250 0.97 28.89 0.42
N ARG A 251 1.29 27.63 0.70
CA ARG A 251 2.58 27.26 1.31
C ARG A 251 3.76 27.80 0.50
N GLY A 252 3.71 27.72 -0.83
CA GLY A 252 4.76 28.20 -1.73
C GLY A 252 4.92 29.72 -1.69
N ILE A 253 3.82 30.46 -1.87
CA ILE A 253 3.80 31.93 -1.86
C ILE A 253 4.33 32.50 -0.55
N PHE A 254 3.87 31.95 0.58
CA PHE A 254 4.23 32.45 1.91
C PHE A 254 5.45 31.73 2.53
N ARG A 255 6.03 30.74 1.84
CA ARG A 255 7.13 29.90 2.32
C ARG A 255 6.87 29.30 3.71
N SER A 256 5.61 28.96 4.02
CA SER A 256 5.19 28.55 5.35
C SER A 256 4.20 27.39 5.29
N ARG A 257 4.59 26.27 5.91
CA ARG A 257 3.70 25.09 6.06
C ARG A 257 2.46 25.41 6.89
N ASN A 258 2.60 26.28 7.90
CA ASN A 258 1.49 26.64 8.77
C ASN A 258 0.45 27.51 8.03
N ILE A 259 0.90 28.42 7.15
CA ILE A 259 -0.01 29.19 6.31
C ILE A 259 -0.76 28.27 5.35
N GLY A 260 -0.08 27.30 4.73
CA GLY A 260 -0.74 26.27 3.92
C GLY A 260 -1.88 25.57 4.67
N LYS A 261 -1.63 25.14 5.91
CA LYS A 261 -2.66 24.51 6.77
C LYS A 261 -3.83 25.45 7.10
N ILE A 262 -3.58 26.75 7.30
CA ILE A 262 -4.64 27.75 7.50
C ILE A 262 -5.52 27.83 6.25
N PHE A 263 -4.91 27.93 5.07
CA PHE A 263 -5.67 27.94 3.81
C PHE A 263 -6.46 26.65 3.62
N LYS A 264 -5.87 25.48 3.90
CA LYS A 264 -6.61 24.21 3.89
C LYS A 264 -7.82 24.27 4.82
N LEU A 265 -7.68 24.84 6.02
CA LEU A 265 -8.79 25.01 6.96
C LEU A 265 -9.86 26.01 6.50
N LEU A 266 -9.50 27.03 5.73
CA LEU A 266 -10.47 27.96 5.15
C LEU A 266 -11.28 27.33 4.01
N PHE A 267 -10.68 26.39 3.29
CA PHE A 267 -11.26 25.79 2.08
C PHE A 267 -11.62 24.30 2.22
N PHE A 268 -11.57 23.73 3.44
CA PHE A 268 -11.79 22.30 3.68
C PHE A 268 -13.13 21.80 3.11
N TRP A 269 -14.14 22.66 3.05
CA TRP A 269 -15.47 22.32 2.56
C TRP A 269 -15.51 21.95 1.07
N LEU A 270 -14.49 22.33 0.28
CA LEU A 270 -14.39 21.98 -1.14
C LEU A 270 -14.39 20.47 -1.37
N GLN A 271 -13.80 19.69 -0.46
CA GLN A 271 -13.76 18.23 -0.56
C GLN A 271 -15.15 17.58 -0.55
N TYR A 272 -16.16 18.23 0.06
CA TYR A 272 -17.52 17.70 0.08
C TYR A 272 -18.24 17.89 -1.27
N LEU A 273 -17.74 18.80 -2.12
CA LEU A 273 -18.26 18.99 -3.47
C LEU A 273 -17.93 17.81 -4.39
N ASP A 274 -16.96 16.95 -4.03
CA ASP A 274 -16.67 15.71 -4.76
C ASP A 274 -17.95 14.88 -4.98
N SER A 275 -18.85 14.87 -3.98
CA SER A 275 -20.13 14.14 -4.04
C SER A 275 -21.17 14.72 -5.00
N LEU A 276 -20.99 15.97 -5.44
CA LEU A 276 -21.86 16.66 -6.40
C LEU A 276 -21.34 16.55 -7.84
N ILE A 277 -20.06 16.20 -8.00
CA ILE A 277 -19.41 16.07 -9.29
C ILE A 277 -19.64 14.63 -9.79
N PRO A 278 -20.12 14.42 -11.03
CA PRO A 278 -20.26 13.08 -11.57
C PRO A 278 -18.93 12.32 -11.59
N GLU A 279 -18.97 11.01 -11.41
CA GLU A 279 -17.76 10.17 -11.33
C GLU A 279 -16.87 10.29 -12.57
N SER A 280 -17.47 10.38 -13.77
CA SER A 280 -16.74 10.58 -15.03
C SER A 280 -15.98 11.90 -15.12
N TYR A 281 -16.37 12.92 -14.34
CA TYR A 281 -15.61 14.17 -14.25
C TYR A 281 -14.61 14.14 -13.09
N ASN A 282 -14.95 13.48 -11.99
CA ASN A 282 -14.03 13.31 -10.85
C ASN A 282 -12.80 12.50 -11.24
N ILE A 283 -12.92 11.47 -12.08
CA ILE A 283 -11.82 10.59 -12.46
C ILE A 283 -10.69 11.33 -13.20
N ASP A 284 -11.03 12.31 -14.05
CA ASP A 284 -10.05 13.11 -14.78
C ASP A 284 -9.30 14.14 -13.91
N ALA A 285 -9.88 14.49 -12.76
CA ALA A 285 -9.34 15.47 -11.82
C ALA A 285 -9.10 14.88 -10.42
N ALA A 286 -9.00 13.55 -10.33
CA ALA A 286 -8.94 12.87 -9.04
C ALA A 286 -7.67 13.23 -8.27
N SER A 287 -7.81 13.37 -6.96
CA SER A 287 -6.67 13.46 -6.04
C SER A 287 -5.94 12.11 -5.99
N GLY A 288 -6.69 11.02 -5.86
CA GLY A 288 -6.17 9.65 -5.86
C GLY A 288 -7.14 8.67 -6.51
N VAL A 289 -6.62 7.53 -6.90
CA VAL A 289 -7.35 6.46 -7.60
C VAL A 289 -7.15 5.14 -6.89
N PHE A 290 -8.07 4.19 -7.11
CA PHE A 290 -7.96 2.83 -6.59
C PHE A 290 -8.17 1.80 -7.70
N PHE A 291 -7.69 0.60 -7.43
CA PHE A 291 -7.92 -0.60 -8.23
C PHE A 291 -8.21 -1.77 -7.30
N ALA A 292 -9.26 -2.52 -7.61
CA ALA A 292 -9.59 -3.81 -7.02
C ALA A 292 -9.70 -4.83 -8.16
N GLY A 293 -8.96 -5.93 -8.06
CA GLY A 293 -8.94 -6.93 -9.11
C GLY A 293 -8.69 -8.35 -8.62
N ARG A 294 -9.00 -9.32 -9.47
CA ARG A 294 -8.78 -10.74 -9.23
C ARG A 294 -7.64 -11.24 -10.12
N LYS A 295 -6.73 -12.04 -9.55
CA LYS A 295 -5.64 -12.67 -10.32
C LYS A 295 -6.23 -13.46 -11.49
N GLN A 296 -5.74 -13.21 -12.70
CA GLN A 296 -6.14 -13.96 -13.90
C GLN A 296 -4.91 -14.33 -14.73
N SER A 297 -4.97 -15.46 -15.44
CA SER A 297 -3.84 -15.95 -16.24
C SER A 297 -3.59 -15.15 -17.53
N LYS A 298 -4.63 -14.48 -18.05
CA LYS A 298 -4.56 -13.74 -19.31
C LYS A 298 -4.49 -12.24 -19.03
N SER A 299 -3.47 -11.56 -19.55
CA SER A 299 -3.42 -10.10 -19.55
C SER A 299 -4.58 -9.53 -20.37
N ILE A 300 -5.13 -8.39 -19.92
CA ILE A 300 -6.03 -7.61 -20.76
C ILE A 300 -5.29 -7.04 -21.99
N SER A 301 -6.03 -6.79 -23.07
CA SER A 301 -5.47 -6.24 -24.31
C SER A 301 -5.35 -4.72 -24.26
N ASP A 302 -4.52 -4.16 -25.14
CA ASP A 302 -4.30 -2.73 -25.23
C ASP A 302 -5.60 -1.99 -25.61
N GLU A 303 -6.44 -2.58 -26.47
CA GLU A 303 -7.75 -2.01 -26.83
C GLU A 303 -8.72 -1.99 -25.64
N ALA A 304 -8.66 -3.01 -24.78
CA ALA A 304 -9.47 -3.07 -23.56
C ALA A 304 -9.05 -1.99 -22.56
N ILE A 305 -7.76 -1.65 -22.49
CA ILE A 305 -7.26 -0.53 -21.68
C ILE A 305 -7.79 0.81 -22.18
N VAL A 306 -7.75 1.05 -23.49
CA VAL A 306 -8.28 2.29 -24.07
C VAL A 306 -9.80 2.37 -23.85
N SER A 307 -10.52 1.27 -24.03
CA SER A 307 -11.97 1.18 -23.83
C SER A 307 -12.39 1.28 -22.36
N HIS A 308 -11.46 1.06 -21.43
CA HIS A 308 -11.69 1.18 -19.99
C HIS A 308 -11.83 2.63 -19.52
N TYR A 309 -11.30 3.61 -20.28
CA TYR A 309 -11.38 5.02 -19.91
C TYR A 309 -12.83 5.45 -19.64
N GLY A 310 -13.10 5.81 -18.38
CA GLY A 310 -14.42 6.22 -17.90
C GLY A 310 -14.55 7.72 -17.67
N GLY A 311 -13.59 8.52 -18.12
CA GLY A 311 -13.58 9.97 -17.95
C GLY A 311 -14.47 10.72 -18.95
N ALA A 312 -14.42 12.05 -18.91
CA ALA A 312 -15.30 12.94 -19.65
C ALA A 312 -14.59 13.70 -20.79
N GLN A 313 -13.40 13.27 -21.20
CA GLN A 313 -12.66 13.83 -22.35
C GLN A 313 -13.05 13.22 -23.69
#